data_AF-A0A1G5V2W9-F1
#
_entry.id   AF-A0A1G5V2W9-F1
#
_cell.length_a   1.000
_cell.length_b   1.000
_cell.length_c   1.000
_cell.angle_alpha   90.00
_cell.angle_beta   90.00
_cell.angle_gamma   90.00
#
_symmetry.space_group_name_H-M   'P 1'
#
loop_
_entity.id
_entity.type
_entity.pdbx_description
1 polymer ?
#
loop_
_entity_poly.entity_id
_entity_poly.type
_entity_poly.pdbx_seq_one_letter_code
_entity_poly.pdbx_strand_id
1 'polypeptide(L)'
;MKTRITIGRQFGSSGHEIGRKVAEKLGIPCYDKEIITATAKNSGFCEEMIENHDERPTSSFLYNLVMDTYSFGYNNSTYVDMPISQKVFLAQFNAIKDLADEGPCVIVGRCADYALADRNDTLNIFIFGNEDVKIKTIMNRFPELNEGKARDMMVKKDKQRQSYYNYYSSKKWGRADTYDLCINSSTLGVDGTVDLICQYVNDFENKKS
;
A
#
# COMPACT_ATOMS: atom_id res chain seq x y z
N MET A 1 16.52 -16.68 -1.21
CA MET A 1 15.80 -15.54 -0.64
C MET A 1 14.58 -16.04 0.12
N LYS A 2 14.30 -15.48 1.30
CA LYS A 2 13.11 -15.75 2.16
C LYS A 2 12.34 -14.48 2.53
N THR A 3 12.93 -13.32 2.26
CA THR A 3 12.44 -12.02 2.74
C THR A 3 11.25 -11.52 1.93
N ARG A 4 10.26 -10.92 2.61
CA ARG A 4 9.15 -10.18 2.02
C ARG A 4 9.45 -8.70 2.16
N ILE A 5 9.25 -7.92 1.10
CA ILE A 5 9.61 -6.51 1.07
C ILE A 5 8.33 -5.71 0.90
N THR A 6 7.97 -4.88 1.87
CA THR A 6 6.83 -3.97 1.73
C THR A 6 7.31 -2.56 1.39
N ILE A 7 6.62 -1.88 0.49
CA ILE A 7 7.00 -0.53 0.02
C ILE A 7 5.85 0.46 0.20
N GLY A 8 5.97 1.27 1.26
CA GLY A 8 5.28 2.55 1.40
C GLY A 8 5.97 3.63 0.55
N ARG A 9 5.21 4.63 0.09
CA ARG A 9 5.77 5.68 -0.79
C ARG A 9 4.89 6.91 -0.90
N GLN A 10 5.54 8.05 -1.07
CA GLN A 10 4.90 9.29 -1.52
C GLN A 10 4.52 9.23 -3.01
N PHE A 11 3.62 10.10 -3.45
CA PHE A 11 3.25 10.23 -4.85
C PHE A 11 4.32 11.03 -5.60
N GLY A 12 4.75 10.53 -6.76
CA GLY A 12 5.85 11.14 -7.52
C GLY A 12 7.26 10.72 -7.09
N SER A 13 7.45 9.93 -6.03
CA SER A 13 8.78 9.49 -5.58
C SER A 13 9.40 8.34 -6.38
N SER A 14 8.79 7.96 -7.51
CA SER A 14 9.12 6.75 -8.28
C SER A 14 9.06 5.42 -7.50
N GLY A 15 8.48 5.40 -6.30
CA GLY A 15 8.48 4.21 -5.45
C GLY A 15 7.81 2.97 -6.05
N HIS A 16 6.86 3.13 -6.98
CA HIS A 16 6.28 1.99 -7.70
C HIS A 16 7.26 1.39 -8.72
N GLU A 17 7.96 2.24 -9.48
CA GLU A 17 9.00 1.79 -10.43
C GLU A 17 10.14 1.10 -9.68
N ILE A 18 10.61 1.72 -8.60
CA ILE A 18 11.66 1.16 -7.74
C ILE A 18 11.24 -0.21 -7.21
N GLY A 19 10.02 -0.38 -6.70
CA GLY A 19 9.54 -1.67 -6.21
C GLY A 19 9.52 -2.76 -7.29
N ARG A 20 9.13 -2.42 -8.52
CA ARG A 20 9.21 -3.35 -9.66
C ARG A 20 10.64 -3.74 -10.01
N LYS A 21 11.55 -2.77 -10.09
CA LYS A 21 12.97 -3.00 -10.41
C LYS A 21 13.69 -3.80 -9.31
N VAL A 22 13.35 -3.58 -8.03
CA VAL A 22 13.85 -4.40 -6.92
C VAL A 22 13.40 -5.85 -7.09
N ALA A 23 12.13 -6.08 -7.38
CA ALA A 23 11.59 -7.43 -7.58
C ALA A 23 12.27 -8.15 -8.76
N GLU A 24 12.43 -7.44 -9.89
CA GLU A 24 13.14 -7.92 -11.06
C GLU A 24 14.60 -8.29 -10.75
N LYS A 25 15.33 -7.40 -10.06
CA LYS A 25 16.73 -7.61 -9.72
C LYS A 25 16.94 -8.77 -8.75
N LEU A 26 15.99 -9.02 -7.85
CA LEU A 26 16.03 -10.12 -6.89
C LEU A 26 15.41 -11.42 -7.43
N GLY A 27 14.77 -11.39 -8.61
CA GLY A 27 14.12 -12.55 -9.21
C GLY A 27 12.87 -13.02 -8.46
N ILE A 28 12.08 -12.09 -7.90
CA ILE A 28 10.88 -12.37 -7.10
C ILE A 28 9.66 -11.63 -7.64
N PRO A 29 8.41 -12.08 -7.37
CA PRO A 29 7.21 -11.39 -7.82
C PRO A 29 7.02 -10.01 -7.16
N CYS A 30 6.33 -9.11 -7.87
CA CYS A 30 5.93 -7.80 -7.39
C CYS A 30 4.40 -7.68 -7.43
N TYR A 31 3.79 -7.40 -6.28
CA TYR A 31 2.35 -7.25 -6.12
C TYR A 31 2.01 -5.79 -5.80
N ASP A 32 1.30 -5.14 -6.73
CA ASP A 32 0.79 -3.78 -6.54
C ASP A 32 -0.68 -3.79 -6.10
N LYS A 33 -1.28 -2.60 -6.06
CA LYS A 33 -2.66 -2.44 -5.62
C LYS A 33 -3.61 -3.26 -6.51
N GLU A 34 -3.38 -3.25 -7.81
CA GLU A 34 -4.24 -3.83 -8.81
C GLU A 34 -4.28 -5.36 -8.64
N ILE A 35 -3.11 -5.98 -8.46
CA ILE A 35 -3.01 -7.43 -8.23
C ILE A 35 -3.66 -7.81 -6.89
N ILE A 36 -3.35 -7.09 -5.81
CA ILE A 36 -3.96 -7.36 -4.48
C ILE A 36 -5.49 -7.24 -4.55
N THR A 37 -5.99 -6.24 -5.29
CA THR A 37 -7.44 -6.04 -5.43
C THR A 37 -8.07 -7.16 -6.25
N ALA A 38 -7.40 -7.66 -7.28
CA ALA A 38 -7.88 -8.79 -8.07
C ALA A 38 -7.91 -10.08 -7.24
N THR A 39 -6.84 -10.37 -6.48
CA THR A 39 -6.78 -11.52 -5.57
C THR A 39 -7.89 -11.45 -4.51
N ALA A 40 -8.10 -10.28 -3.90
CA ALA A 40 -9.15 -10.07 -2.91
C ALA A 40 -10.58 -10.26 -3.46
N LYS A 41 -10.81 -9.98 -4.75
CA LYS A 41 -12.11 -10.26 -5.39
C LYS A 41 -12.31 -11.76 -5.60
N ASN A 42 -11.26 -12.46 -6.00
CA ASN A 42 -11.33 -13.90 -6.30
C ASN A 42 -11.48 -14.78 -5.05
N SER A 43 -11.21 -14.26 -3.84
CA SER A 43 -11.29 -15.01 -2.58
C SER A 43 -12.72 -15.15 -1.99
N GLY A 44 -13.76 -14.94 -2.79
CA GLY A 44 -15.16 -15.14 -2.39
C GLY A 44 -15.92 -13.87 -1.99
N PHE A 45 -15.23 -12.73 -1.84
CA PHE A 45 -15.90 -11.43 -1.65
C PHE A 45 -16.68 -10.94 -2.89
N CYS A 46 -16.43 -11.54 -4.06
CA CYS A 46 -17.18 -11.23 -5.29
C CYS A 46 -18.66 -11.59 -5.17
N GLU A 47 -19.03 -12.72 -4.55
CA GLU A 47 -20.44 -13.10 -4.41
C GLU A 47 -21.20 -12.12 -3.51
N GLU A 48 -20.66 -11.82 -2.32
CA GLU A 48 -21.31 -10.92 -1.35
C GLU A 48 -21.42 -9.46 -1.84
N MET A 49 -20.48 -9.02 -2.68
CA MET A 49 -20.43 -7.67 -3.27
C MET A 49 -21.25 -7.55 -4.56
N ILE A 50 -21.55 -8.66 -5.25
CA ILE A 50 -22.45 -8.69 -6.43
C ILE A 50 -23.91 -8.80 -5.97
N GLU A 51 -24.22 -9.58 -4.94
CA GLU A 51 -25.61 -9.79 -4.48
C GLU A 51 -26.23 -8.55 -3.82
N ASN A 52 -25.43 -7.65 -3.24
CA ASN A 52 -25.94 -6.50 -2.46
C ASN A 52 -25.82 -5.13 -3.15
N HIS A 53 -25.29 -5.06 -4.38
CA HIS A 53 -24.82 -3.79 -4.95
C HIS A 53 -25.24 -3.52 -6.39
N ASP A 54 -26.35 -4.10 -6.84
CA ASP A 54 -27.03 -3.65 -8.07
C ASP A 54 -27.75 -2.30 -7.88
N GLU A 55 -27.73 -1.72 -6.68
CA GLU A 55 -28.28 -0.40 -6.41
C GLU A 55 -27.32 0.50 -5.61
N ARG A 56 -26.75 1.50 -6.30
CA ARG A 56 -26.28 2.84 -5.84
C ARG A 56 -24.75 3.10 -5.80
N PRO A 57 -24.31 4.28 -6.27
CA PRO A 57 -22.92 4.71 -6.25
C PRO A 57 -22.52 5.26 -4.87
N THR A 58 -21.81 4.48 -4.06
CA THR A 58 -21.32 4.89 -2.74
C THR A 58 -19.91 5.49 -2.83
N SER A 59 -19.81 6.77 -3.20
CA SER A 59 -18.51 7.47 -3.33
C SER A 59 -18.31 8.65 -2.36
N SER A 60 -19.08 8.75 -1.27
CA SER A 60 -18.94 9.85 -0.30
C SER A 60 -18.63 9.36 1.11
N PHE A 61 -17.52 9.86 1.66
CA PHE A 61 -17.10 9.74 3.06
C PHE A 61 -18.23 10.11 4.06
N LEU A 62 -19.12 11.04 3.68
CA LEU A 62 -20.26 11.45 4.50
C LEU A 62 -21.32 10.36 4.66
N TYR A 63 -21.44 9.46 3.68
CA TYR A 63 -22.41 8.36 3.73
C TYR A 63 -22.05 7.36 4.83
N ASN A 64 -20.75 7.10 5.04
CA ASN A 64 -20.29 6.19 6.09
C ASN A 64 -20.57 6.75 7.50
N LEU A 65 -20.51 8.07 7.69
CA LEU A 65 -20.76 8.69 9.00
C LEU A 65 -22.24 8.60 9.41
N VAL A 66 -23.16 8.66 8.43
CA VAL A 66 -24.61 8.61 8.69
C VAL A 66 -25.08 7.18 8.99
N MET A 67 -24.47 6.17 8.37
CA MET A 67 -24.87 4.77 8.59
C MET A 67 -24.37 4.19 9.92
N ASP A 68 -23.21 4.63 10.42
CA ASP A 68 -22.69 4.24 11.75
C ASP A 68 -23.66 4.61 12.90
N THR A 69 -24.55 5.58 12.70
CA THR A 69 -25.50 6.02 13.75
C THR A 69 -26.74 5.12 13.83
N TYR A 70 -27.03 4.32 12.80
CA TYR A 70 -28.23 3.47 12.75
C TYR A 70 -28.02 2.01 13.20
N SER A 71 -26.77 1.57 13.41
CA SER A 71 -26.46 0.16 13.74
C SER A 71 -26.51 -0.19 15.24
N PHE A 72 -27.21 0.60 16.05
CA PHE A 72 -27.30 0.42 17.52
C PHE A 72 -28.35 -0.61 17.96
N GLY A 73 -28.61 -1.66 17.15
CA GLY A 73 -29.63 -2.64 17.47
C GLY A 73 -29.36 -4.01 16.85
N TYR A 74 -28.85 -4.93 17.68
CA TYR A 74 -28.89 -6.40 17.52
C TYR A 74 -28.34 -6.97 16.21
N ASN A 75 -27.22 -7.71 16.27
CA ASN A 75 -27.07 -9.10 15.78
C ASN A 75 -25.64 -9.65 16.00
N ASN A 76 -25.56 -10.90 16.44
CA ASN A 76 -24.32 -11.62 16.81
C ASN A 76 -23.60 -12.25 15.59
N SER A 77 -23.43 -11.50 14.51
CA SER A 77 -22.56 -11.90 13.39
C SER A 77 -21.66 -10.74 13.01
N THR A 78 -20.46 -10.72 13.59
CA THR A 78 -19.44 -9.66 13.41
C THR A 78 -19.00 -9.44 11.96
N TYR A 79 -19.36 -10.35 11.04
CA TYR A 79 -19.10 -10.22 9.60
C TYR A 79 -20.26 -9.61 8.80
N VAL A 80 -21.50 -9.71 9.27
CA VAL A 80 -22.67 -9.24 8.50
C VAL A 80 -22.89 -7.73 8.65
N ASP A 81 -22.60 -7.17 9.84
CA ASP A 81 -22.85 -5.75 10.16
C ASP A 81 -21.66 -4.81 9.87
N MET A 82 -20.62 -5.31 9.22
CA MET A 82 -19.42 -4.52 8.97
C MET A 82 -19.59 -3.60 7.74
N PRO A 83 -19.22 -2.30 7.81
CA PRO A 83 -19.21 -1.42 6.65
C PRO A 83 -18.39 -2.02 5.50
N ILE A 84 -18.88 -1.90 4.27
CA ILE A 84 -18.25 -2.47 3.06
C ILE A 84 -16.77 -2.10 2.95
N SER A 85 -16.39 -0.88 3.34
CA SER A 85 -15.00 -0.44 3.32
C SER A 85 -14.09 -1.28 4.22
N GLN A 86 -14.58 -1.73 5.38
CA GLN A 86 -13.83 -2.59 6.28
C GLN A 86 -13.79 -4.04 5.76
N LYS A 87 -14.87 -4.55 5.15
CA LYS A 87 -14.84 -5.85 4.44
C LYS A 87 -13.79 -5.87 3.34
N VAL A 88 -13.76 -4.84 2.49
CA VAL A 88 -12.75 -4.67 1.42
C VAL A 88 -11.33 -4.58 1.99
N PHE A 89 -11.15 -3.88 3.11
CA PHE A 89 -9.86 -3.81 3.78
C PHE A 89 -9.40 -5.21 4.25
N LEU A 90 -10.27 -5.96 4.95
CA LEU A 90 -9.97 -7.31 5.42
C LEU A 90 -9.66 -8.26 4.25
N ALA A 91 -10.41 -8.17 3.15
CA ALA A 91 -10.14 -8.95 1.94
C ALA A 91 -8.74 -8.66 1.38
N GLN A 92 -8.37 -7.38 1.27
CA GLN A 92 -7.02 -6.98 0.83
C GLN A 92 -5.94 -7.41 1.82
N PHE A 93 -6.23 -7.34 3.11
CA PHE A 93 -5.32 -7.74 4.18
C PHE A 93 -5.02 -9.24 4.15
N ASN A 94 -6.05 -10.07 3.98
CA ASN A 94 -5.89 -11.52 3.82
C ASN A 94 -5.16 -11.84 2.52
N ALA A 95 -5.52 -11.22 1.40
CA ALA A 95 -4.82 -11.42 0.13
C ALA A 95 -3.32 -11.10 0.23
N ILE A 96 -2.93 -10.07 1.00
CA ILE A 96 -1.52 -9.76 1.24
C ILE A 96 -0.82 -10.89 2.02
N LYS A 97 -1.48 -11.46 3.02
CA LYS A 97 -0.94 -12.58 3.80
C LYS A 97 -0.77 -13.82 2.93
N ASP A 98 -1.79 -14.17 2.15
CA ASP A 98 -1.77 -15.32 1.25
C ASP A 98 -0.62 -15.20 0.22
N LEU A 99 -0.51 -14.04 -0.44
CA LEU A 99 0.59 -13.77 -1.38
C LEU A 99 1.97 -13.79 -0.71
N ALA A 100 2.07 -13.35 0.54
CA ALA A 100 3.30 -13.43 1.31
C ALA A 100 3.64 -14.88 1.70
N ASP A 101 2.65 -15.74 1.94
CA ASP A 101 2.84 -17.14 2.29
C ASP A 101 3.28 -18.00 1.10
N GLU A 102 2.94 -17.62 -0.13
CA GLU A 102 3.43 -18.26 -1.36
C GLU A 102 4.97 -18.20 -1.49
N GLY A 103 5.60 -17.12 -0.99
CA GLY A 103 7.06 -17.00 -1.00
C GLY A 103 7.60 -15.57 -0.88
N PRO A 104 8.89 -15.38 -1.18
CA PRO A 104 9.52 -14.06 -1.22
C PRO A 104 8.86 -13.18 -2.28
N CYS A 105 8.55 -11.93 -1.95
CA CYS A 105 7.89 -11.01 -2.86
C CYS A 105 8.13 -9.54 -2.48
N VAL A 106 7.85 -8.64 -3.42
CA VAL A 106 7.73 -7.20 -3.17
C VAL A 106 6.26 -6.81 -3.18
N ILE A 107 5.78 -6.15 -2.13
CA ILE A 107 4.39 -5.69 -2.01
C ILE A 107 4.35 -4.17 -1.91
N VAL A 108 3.71 -3.53 -2.89
CA VAL A 108 3.70 -2.08 -3.01
C VAL A 108 2.39 -1.50 -2.47
N GLY A 109 2.31 -1.31 -1.15
CA GLY A 109 1.31 -0.46 -0.46
C GLY A 109 0.24 -1.21 0.31
N ARG A 110 -0.98 -0.66 0.32
CA ARG A 110 -2.17 -1.28 0.92
C ARG A 110 -1.99 -1.67 2.41
N CYS A 111 -1.16 -0.93 3.15
CA CYS A 111 -0.80 -1.25 4.53
C CYS A 111 -0.15 -2.64 4.68
N ALA A 112 0.57 -3.12 3.67
CA ALA A 112 1.22 -4.43 3.72
C ALA A 112 2.21 -4.56 4.89
N ASP A 113 2.88 -3.46 5.26
CA ASP A 113 3.75 -3.41 6.42
C ASP A 113 3.01 -3.67 7.75
N TYR A 114 1.75 -3.24 7.84
CA TYR A 114 0.89 -3.54 8.98
C TYR A 114 0.32 -4.96 8.88
N ALA A 115 -0.04 -5.41 7.67
CA ALA A 115 -0.58 -6.76 7.46
C ALA A 115 0.42 -7.88 7.78
N LEU A 116 1.70 -7.61 7.60
CA LEU A 116 2.79 -8.53 7.83
C LEU A 116 3.58 -8.22 9.12
N ALA A 117 3.03 -7.39 10.02
CA ALA A 117 3.74 -6.92 11.21
C ALA A 117 4.17 -8.03 12.19
N ASP A 118 3.46 -9.15 12.22
CA ASP A 118 3.77 -10.30 13.10
C ASP A 118 4.85 -11.21 12.52
N ARG A 119 5.40 -10.88 11.34
CA ARG A 119 6.41 -11.69 10.66
C ARG A 119 7.82 -11.19 10.95
N ASN A 120 8.75 -12.13 11.12
CA ASN A 120 10.17 -11.84 11.30
C ASN A 120 10.97 -11.85 9.99
N ASP A 121 10.35 -12.22 8.87
CA ASP A 121 10.94 -12.34 7.54
C ASP A 121 10.50 -11.21 6.60
N THR A 122 10.07 -10.07 7.18
CA THR A 122 9.55 -8.92 6.43
C THR A 122 10.38 -7.67 6.67
N LEU A 123 10.73 -6.96 5.59
CA LEU A 123 11.35 -5.64 5.62
C LEU A 123 10.38 -4.58 5.11
N ASN A 124 10.20 -3.52 5.88
CA ASN A 124 9.28 -2.43 5.57
C ASN A 124 10.04 -1.19 5.13
N ILE A 125 9.85 -0.77 3.89
CA ILE A 125 10.60 0.32 3.27
C ILE A 125 9.64 1.46 2.92
N PHE A 126 10.08 2.70 3.16
CA PHE A 126 9.34 3.89 2.76
C PHE A 126 10.15 4.77 1.79
N ILE A 127 9.60 5.03 0.61
CA ILE A 127 10.26 5.83 -0.43
C ILE A 127 9.60 7.21 -0.55
N PHE A 128 10.36 8.24 -0.21
CA PHE A 128 9.98 9.64 -0.36
C PHE A 128 10.90 10.35 -1.36
N GLY A 129 10.59 11.61 -1.66
CA GLY A 129 11.39 12.41 -2.60
C GLY A 129 11.26 13.91 -2.31
N ASN A 130 12.23 14.68 -2.78
CA ASN A 130 12.17 16.14 -2.79
C ASN A 130 10.98 16.61 -3.63
N GLU A 131 10.32 17.66 -3.19
CA GLU A 131 9.07 18.13 -3.80
C GLU A 131 9.22 18.44 -5.29
N ASP A 132 10.27 19.16 -5.68
CA ASP A 132 10.55 19.56 -7.06
C ASP A 132 10.77 18.33 -7.97
N VAL A 133 11.49 17.32 -7.49
CA VAL A 133 11.70 16.07 -8.21
C VAL A 133 10.39 15.29 -8.35
N LYS A 134 9.60 15.19 -7.28
CA LYS A 134 8.28 14.52 -7.34
C LYS A 134 7.34 15.20 -8.32
N ILE A 135 7.27 16.53 -8.33
CA ILE A 135 6.45 17.30 -9.26
C ILE A 135 6.88 17.05 -10.70
N LYS A 136 8.18 17.11 -11.00
CA LYS A 136 8.71 16.79 -12.34
C LYS A 136 8.35 15.38 -12.77
N THR A 137 8.50 14.39 -11.89
CA THR A 137 8.11 13.00 -12.16
C THR A 137 6.61 12.89 -12.49
N ILE A 138 5.75 13.62 -11.77
CA ILE A 138 4.31 13.64 -12.01
C ILE A 138 3.99 14.28 -13.36
N MET A 139 4.60 15.42 -13.69
CA MET A 139 4.40 16.09 -14.98
C MET A 139 4.90 15.25 -16.16
N ASN A 140 6.01 14.53 -16.00
CA ASN A 140 6.50 13.60 -17.03
C ASN A 140 5.51 12.45 -17.27
N ARG A 141 4.81 12.00 -16.21
CA ARG A 141 3.80 10.94 -16.29
C ARG A 141 2.46 11.45 -16.85
N PHE A 142 2.14 12.72 -16.61
CA PHE A 142 0.89 13.38 -16.98
C PHE A 142 1.21 14.71 -17.67
N PRO A 143 1.60 14.69 -18.97
CA PRO A 143 2.08 15.86 -19.70
C PRO A 143 1.08 17.02 -19.80
N GLU A 144 -0.21 16.75 -19.56
CA GLU A 144 -1.29 17.73 -19.54
C GLU A 144 -1.34 18.58 -18.26
N LEU A 145 -0.59 18.19 -17.22
CA LEU A 145 -0.57 18.90 -15.94
C LEU A 145 0.52 19.98 -15.91
N ASN A 146 0.15 21.16 -15.45
CA ASN A 146 1.12 22.17 -15.04
C ASN A 146 1.64 21.89 -13.61
N GLU A 147 2.68 22.62 -13.20
CA GLU A 147 3.33 22.45 -11.89
C GLU A 147 2.35 22.55 -10.72
N GLY A 148 1.44 23.53 -10.75
CA GLY A 148 0.42 23.73 -9.72
C GLY A 148 -0.52 22.53 -9.58
N LYS A 149 -1.07 22.05 -10.70
CA LYS A 149 -1.96 20.87 -10.72
C LYS A 149 -1.22 19.60 -10.30
N ALA A 150 0.05 19.45 -10.67
CA ALA A 150 0.89 18.32 -10.25
C ALA A 150 1.13 18.34 -8.73
N ARG A 151 1.41 19.52 -8.15
CA ARG A 151 1.53 19.72 -6.70
C ARG A 151 0.22 19.39 -5.97
N ASP A 152 -0.91 19.87 -6.46
CA ASP A 152 -2.23 19.58 -5.87
C ASP A 152 -2.54 18.08 -5.91
N MET A 153 -2.23 17.42 -7.03
CA MET A 153 -2.38 15.97 -7.18
C MET A 153 -1.50 15.21 -6.19
N MET A 154 -0.25 15.62 -6.02
CA MET A 154 0.69 15.04 -5.06
C MET A 154 0.13 15.12 -3.64
N VAL A 155 -0.23 16.32 -3.18
CA VAL A 155 -0.77 16.54 -1.83
C VAL A 155 -2.05 15.72 -1.61
N LYS A 156 -2.96 15.73 -2.58
CA LYS A 156 -4.22 14.98 -2.50
C LYS A 156 -3.98 13.48 -2.39
N LYS A 157 -3.09 12.90 -3.20
CA LYS A 157 -2.79 11.46 -3.19
C LYS A 157 -2.07 11.04 -1.92
N ASP A 158 -1.13 11.83 -1.42
CA ASP A 158 -0.42 11.53 -0.17
C ASP A 158 -1.36 11.64 1.04
N LYS A 159 -2.23 12.66 1.09
CA LYS A 159 -3.26 12.77 2.13
C LYS A 159 -4.22 11.57 2.13
N GLN A 160 -4.62 11.09 0.95
CA GLN A 160 -5.45 9.88 0.82
C GLN A 160 -4.74 8.64 1.36
N ARG A 161 -3.45 8.46 1.03
CA ARG A 161 -2.63 7.33 1.52
C ARG A 161 -2.46 7.39 3.03
N GLN A 162 -2.13 8.56 3.57
CA GLN A 162 -1.99 8.80 5.00
C GLN A 162 -3.30 8.53 5.75
N SER A 163 -4.42 9.06 5.26
CA SER A 163 -5.73 8.90 5.90
C SER A 163 -6.15 7.43 5.93
N TYR A 164 -5.97 6.72 4.81
CA TYR A 164 -6.23 5.28 4.74
C TYR A 164 -5.35 4.50 5.73
N TYR A 165 -4.04 4.75 5.73
CA TYR A 165 -3.10 4.03 6.58
C TYR A 165 -3.34 4.27 8.07
N ASN A 166 -3.54 5.52 8.48
CA ASN A 166 -3.75 5.90 9.87
C ASN A 166 -5.13 5.45 10.39
N TYR A 167 -6.10 5.21 9.51
CA TYR A 167 -7.41 4.69 9.90
C TYR A 167 -7.33 3.18 10.24
N TYR A 168 -6.54 2.42 9.47
CA TYR A 168 -6.46 0.96 9.60
C TYR A 168 -5.26 0.44 10.38
N SER A 169 -4.33 1.31 10.79
CA SER A 169 -3.16 0.92 11.57
C SER A 169 -2.98 1.83 12.78
N SER A 170 -2.33 1.30 13.82
CA SER A 170 -1.91 2.09 14.99
C SER A 170 -0.63 2.90 14.74
N LYS A 171 0.04 2.69 13.60
CA LYS A 171 1.25 3.38 13.19
C LYS A 171 0.92 4.67 12.42
N LYS A 172 1.96 5.45 12.10
CA LYS A 172 1.81 6.72 11.38
C LYS A 172 2.50 6.67 10.02
N TRP A 173 1.72 6.91 8.97
CA TRP A 173 2.23 6.89 7.60
C TRP A 173 3.36 7.89 7.36
N GLY A 174 4.46 7.42 6.77
CA GLY A 174 5.62 8.24 6.42
C GLY A 174 6.52 8.66 7.59
N ARG A 175 6.28 8.16 8.81
CA ARG A 175 7.24 8.37 9.91
C ARG A 175 8.34 7.30 9.92
N ALA A 176 9.55 7.71 10.28
CA ALA A 176 10.71 6.83 10.27
C ALA A 176 10.59 5.65 11.24
N ASP A 177 9.90 5.80 12.37
CA ASP A 177 9.66 4.73 13.35
C ASP A 177 8.61 3.69 12.91
N THR A 178 7.94 3.91 11.78
CA THR A 178 6.99 2.97 11.19
C THR A 178 7.68 1.90 10.34
N TYR A 179 8.84 2.23 9.76
CA TYR A 179 9.53 1.46 8.72
C TYR A 179 10.96 1.11 9.13
N ASP A 180 11.52 0.06 8.55
CA ASP A 180 12.90 -0.37 8.80
C ASP A 180 13.90 0.50 8.02
N LEU A 181 13.49 1.02 6.85
CA LEU A 181 14.30 1.91 6.03
C LEU A 181 13.46 2.98 5.32
N CYS A 182 13.83 4.25 5.51
CA CYS A 182 13.25 5.39 4.78
C CYS A 182 14.27 5.98 3.81
N ILE A 183 13.95 6.05 2.51
CA ILE A 183 14.88 6.47 1.46
C ILE A 183 14.34 7.67 0.71
N ASN A 184 15.18 8.70 0.56
CA ASN A 184 14.95 9.79 -0.37
C ASN A 184 15.42 9.39 -1.78
N SER A 185 14.50 9.01 -2.67
CA SER A 185 14.86 8.60 -4.04
C SER A 185 15.38 9.76 -4.90
N SER A 186 15.19 11.01 -4.49
CA SER A 186 15.77 12.18 -5.17
C SER A 186 17.28 12.25 -5.01
N THR A 187 17.85 11.59 -4.00
CA THR A 187 19.30 11.60 -3.75
C THR A 187 20.04 10.59 -4.62
N LEU A 188 19.49 9.38 -4.79
CA LEU A 188 20.16 8.28 -5.49
C LEU A 188 19.60 8.02 -6.90
N GLY A 189 18.49 8.66 -7.25
CA GLY A 189 17.71 8.28 -8.43
C GLY A 189 17.07 6.90 -8.27
N VAL A 190 16.40 6.43 -9.33
CA VAL A 190 15.72 5.13 -9.31
C VAL A 190 16.71 3.99 -9.12
N ASP A 191 17.73 3.90 -9.97
CA ASP A 191 18.62 2.73 -10.01
C ASP A 191 19.51 2.66 -8.76
N GLY A 192 20.05 3.79 -8.30
CA GLY A 192 20.79 3.83 -7.03
C GLY A 192 19.93 3.48 -5.82
N THR A 193 18.64 3.82 -5.83
CA THR A 193 17.71 3.39 -4.78
C THR A 193 17.44 1.88 -4.84
N VAL A 194 17.29 1.32 -6.04
CA VAL A 194 17.12 -0.13 -6.24
C VAL A 194 18.33 -0.89 -5.68
N ASP A 195 19.54 -0.42 -5.98
CA ASP A 195 20.80 -1.00 -5.52
C ASP A 195 20.90 -0.98 -3.99
N LEU A 196 20.59 0.16 -3.37
CA LEU A 196 20.56 0.30 -1.92
C LEU A 196 19.58 -0.68 -1.27
N ILE A 197 18.36 -0.79 -1.81
CA ILE A 197 17.35 -1.71 -1.28
C ILE A 197 17.83 -3.16 -1.40
N CYS A 198 18.36 -3.56 -2.55
CA CYS A 198 18.84 -4.93 -2.75
C CYS A 198 20.00 -5.26 -1.81
N GLN A 199 20.92 -4.31 -1.58
CA GLN A 199 22.01 -4.47 -0.61
C GLN A 199 21.46 -4.64 0.81
N TYR A 200 20.52 -3.79 1.23
CA TYR A 200 19.91 -3.87 2.55
C TYR A 200 19.19 -5.21 2.79
N VAL A 201 18.49 -5.73 1.77
CA VAL A 201 17.86 -7.05 1.79
C VAL A 201 18.89 -8.15 1.95
N ASN A 202 20.00 -8.12 1.19
CA ASN A 202 21.07 -9.11 1.31
C ASN A 202 21.70 -9.09 2.71
N ASP A 203 21.94 -7.91 3.28
CA ASP A 203 22.50 -7.78 4.62
C ASP A 203 21.55 -8.31 5.70
N PHE A 204 20.24 -8.09 5.53
CA PHE A 204 19.22 -8.66 6.39
C PHE A 204 19.19 -10.19 6.34
N GLU A 205 19.28 -10.80 5.15
CA GLU A 205 19.31 -12.26 5.00
C GLU A 205 20.58 -12.90 5.58
N ASN A 206 21.70 -12.17 5.56
CA ASN A 206 22.99 -12.63 6.08
C ASN A 206 23.21 -12.32 7.56
N LYS A 207 22.28 -11.63 8.22
CA LYS A 207 22.38 -11.33 9.65
C LYS A 207 22.39 -12.63 10.45
N LYS A 208 23.52 -12.94 11.07
CA LYS A 208 23.61 -14.04 12.05
C LYS A 208 22.69 -13.72 13.22
N SER A 209 21.71 -14.59 13.48
CA SER A 209 20.89 -14.57 14.69
C SER A 209 21.73 -14.92 15.92
#